data_AF-A0A849DFB2-F1
#
_entry.id   AF-A0A849DFB2-F1
#
_cell.length_a   1.000
_cell.length_b   1.000
_cell.length_c   1.000
_cell.angle_alpha   90.00
_cell.angle_beta   90.00
_cell.angle_gamma   90.00
#
_symmetry.space_group_name_H-M   'P 1'
#
loop_
_entity.id
_entity.type
_entity.pdbx_description
1 polymer ?
#
loop_
_entity_poly.entity_id
_entity_poly.type
_entity_poly.pdbx_seq_one_letter_code
_entity_poly.pdbx_strand_id
1 'polypeptide(L)' 'TYADQTTGRQGGFLPAERRMAEMLARHGPFSPQAAVHQLRGPALRALADRVERRLLMKHAPGHVASTAPHGA' A
#
# COMPACT_ATOMS: atom_id res chain seq x y z
N THR A 1 -5.63 3.15 -16.63
CA THR A 1 -4.65 3.69 -15.67
C THR A 1 -4.92 3.08 -14.30
N TYR A 2 -3.96 2.36 -13.72
CA TYR A 2 -4.06 1.89 -12.33
C TYR A 2 -3.48 3.00 -11.44
N ALA A 3 -4.30 3.59 -10.57
CA ALA A 3 -3.81 4.58 -9.63
C ALA A 3 -2.95 3.86 -8.58
N ASP A 4 -1.76 4.40 -8.31
CA ASP A 4 -0.96 3.95 -7.18
C ASP A 4 -1.79 4.12 -5.90
N GLN A 5 -2.11 3.00 -5.24
CA GLN A 5 -2.93 2.99 -4.03
C GLN A 5 -2.14 3.27 -2.76
N THR A 6 -0.81 3.41 -2.88
CA THR A 6 0.09 3.71 -1.77
C THR A 6 0.36 5.21 -1.65
N THR A 7 -0.08 6.01 -2.61
CA THR A 7 0.13 7.46 -2.65
C THR A 7 -1.19 8.21 -2.51
N GLY A 8 -1.26 9.12 -1.52
CA GLY A 8 -2.39 10.00 -1.29
C GLY A 8 -2.47 11.13 -2.32
N ARG A 9 -3.56 11.90 -2.28
CA ARG A 9 -3.80 13.02 -3.21
C ARG A 9 -2.66 14.05 -3.22
N GLN A 10 -1.98 14.24 -2.10
CA GLN A 10 -0.85 15.17 -1.96
C GLN A 10 0.51 14.55 -2.33
N GLY A 11 0.55 13.33 -2.87
CA GLY A 11 1.81 12.66 -3.23
C GLY A 11 2.52 11.98 -2.06
N GLY A 12 1.97 12.03 -0.84
CA GLY A 12 2.54 11.37 0.33
C GLY A 12 2.12 9.91 0.47
N PHE A 13 2.91 9.12 1.21
CA PHE A 13 2.56 7.74 1.55
C PHE A 13 1.23 7.67 2.29
N LEU A 14 0.36 6.75 1.86
CA LEU A 14 -0.93 6.47 2.47
C LEU A 14 -0.94 5.03 3.02
N PRO A 15 -1.03 4.85 4.34
CA PRO A 15 -1.08 3.51 4.94
C PRO A 15 -2.26 2.69 4.42
N ALA A 16 -2.05 1.40 4.25
CA ALA A 16 -3.08 0.47 3.77
C ALA A 16 -4.35 0.50 4.64
N GLU A 17 -4.22 0.66 5.96
CA GLU A 17 -5.34 0.78 6.89
C GLU A 17 -6.22 2.01 6.58
N ARG A 18 -5.60 3.16 6.33
CA ARG A 18 -6.29 4.39 5.91
C ARG A 18 -7.02 4.19 4.59
N ARG A 19 -6.37 3.54 3.61
CA ARG A 19 -6.96 3.25 2.30
C ARG A 19 -8.19 2.33 2.42
N MET A 20 -8.13 1.32 3.29
CA MET A 20 -9.25 0.42 3.58
C MET A 20 -10.40 1.16 4.26
N ALA A 21 -10.12 2.03 5.25
CA ALA A 21 -11.14 2.84 5.91
C ALA A 21 -11.86 3.77 4.92
N GLU A 22 -11.13 4.44 4.03
CA GLU A 22 -11.73 5.27 2.98
C GLU A 22 -12.57 4.44 2.00
N MET A 23 -12.10 3.25 1.63
CA MET A 23 -12.88 2.33 0.80
C MET A 23 -14.20 1.98 1.49
N LEU A 24 -14.20 1.60 2.76
CA LEU A 24 -15.42 1.31 3.52
C LEU A 24 -16.34 2.51 3.62
N ALA A 25 -15.81 3.70 3.91
CA ALA A 25 -16.59 4.92 4.00
C ALA A 25 -17.30 5.27 2.68
N ARG A 26 -16.62 5.09 1.53
CA ARG A 26 -17.22 5.35 0.21
C ARG A 26 -18.34 4.36 -0.16
N HIS A 27 -18.20 3.10 0.22
CA HIS A 27 -19.19 2.06 -0.15
C HIS A 27 -20.33 1.91 0.88
N GLY A 28 -20.12 2.35 2.12
CA GLY A 28 -21.10 2.24 3.18
C GLY A 28 -21.20 0.85 3.82
N PRO A 29 -21.92 0.74 4.94
CA PRO A 29 -21.94 -0.44 5.81
C PRO A 29 -22.63 -1.66 5.19
N PHE A 30 -23.54 -1.47 4.23
CA PHE A 30 -24.27 -2.57 3.58
C PHE A 30 -23.60 -3.06 2.29
N SER A 31 -22.43 -2.54 1.95
CA SER A 31 -21.71 -2.97 0.77
C SER A 31 -21.13 -4.38 0.93
N PRO A 32 -20.97 -5.14 -0.17
CA PRO A 32 -20.23 -6.39 -0.14
C PRO A 32 -18.83 -6.24 0.46
N GLN A 33 -18.15 -5.12 0.18
CA GLN A 33 -16.83 -4.79 0.69
C GLN A 33 -16.79 -4.70 2.21
N ALA A 34 -17.84 -4.14 2.82
CA ALA A 34 -18.02 -4.05 4.26
C ALA A 34 -18.39 -5.41 4.87
N ALA A 35 -19.32 -6.15 4.24
CA ALA A 35 -19.76 -7.46 4.70
C ALA A 35 -18.60 -8.46 4.85
N VAL A 36 -17.65 -8.46 3.90
CA VAL A 36 -16.48 -9.36 3.96
C VAL A 36 -15.28 -8.74 4.67
N HIS A 37 -15.31 -7.46 5.08
CA HIS A 37 -14.14 -6.78 5.64
C HIS A 37 -13.65 -7.44 6.93
N GLN A 38 -14.57 -7.88 7.78
CA GLN A 38 -14.25 -8.63 9.00
C GLN A 38 -13.47 -9.93 8.73
N LEU A 39 -13.66 -10.55 7.56
CA LEU A 39 -12.95 -11.77 7.17
C LEU A 39 -11.60 -11.46 6.52
N ARG A 40 -11.57 -10.50 5.57
CA ARG A 40 -10.37 -10.21 4.77
C ARG A 40 -9.44 -9.15 5.36
N GLY A 41 -9.97 -8.22 6.16
CA GLY A 41 -9.25 -7.06 6.70
C GLY A 41 -7.98 -7.44 7.47
N PRO A 42 -8.03 -8.40 8.41
CA PRO A 42 -6.85 -8.86 9.13
C PRO A 42 -5.75 -9.41 8.20
N ALA A 43 -6.13 -10.21 7.19
CA ALA A 43 -5.18 -10.78 6.25
C ALA A 43 -4.54 -9.71 5.35
N LEU A 44 -5.34 -8.74 4.87
CA LEU A 44 -4.84 -7.62 4.07
C LEU A 44 -3.87 -6.74 4.87
N ARG A 45 -4.17 -6.48 6.15
CA ARG A 45 -3.26 -5.76 7.05
C ARG A 45 -1.93 -6.51 7.22
N ALA A 46 -1.98 -7.80 7.54
CA ALA A 46 -0.77 -8.60 7.73
C ALA A 46 0.10 -8.66 6.46
N LEU A 47 -0.52 -8.73 5.28
CA LEU A 47 0.17 -8.69 4.00
C LEU A 47 0.80 -7.32 3.73
N ALA A 48 0.06 -6.23 3.97
CA ALA A 48 0.56 -4.87 3.82
C ALA A 48 1.79 -4.64 4.71
N ASP A 49 1.69 -4.99 6.00
CA ASP A 49 2.79 -4.85 6.95
C ASP A 49 4.04 -5.65 6.52
N ARG A 50 3.83 -6.85 5.97
CA ARG A 50 4.93 -7.70 5.46
C ARG A 50 5.63 -7.05 4.26
N VAL A 51 4.85 -6.51 3.32
CA VAL A 51 5.38 -5.84 2.13
C VAL A 51 6.11 -4.56 2.52
N GLU A 52 5.51 -3.74 3.38
CA GLU A 52 6.12 -2.50 3.88
C GLU A 52 7.45 -2.76 4.57
N ARG A 53 7.51 -3.74 5.49
CA ARG A 53 8.78 -4.16 6.10
C ARG A 53 9.81 -4.57 5.04
N ARG A 54 9.41 -5.35 4.04
CA ARG A 54 10.33 -5.79 2.98
C ARG A 54 10.83 -4.64 2.12
N LEU A 55 9.97 -3.66 1.82
CA LEU A 55 10.37 -2.45 1.10
C LEU A 55 11.34 -1.63 1.94
N LEU A 56 11.06 -1.41 3.22
CA LEU A 56 12.00 -0.70 4.11
C LEU A 56 13.36 -1.40 4.20
N MET A 57 13.40 -2.74 4.23
CA MET A 57 14.67 -3.48 4.20
C MET A 57 15.41 -3.35 2.86
N LYS A 58 14.69 -3.26 1.73
CA LYS A 58 15.30 -3.04 0.40
C LYS A 58 15.82 -1.62 0.20
N HIS A 59 15.17 -0.63 0.82
CA HIS A 59 15.51 0.79 0.71
C HIS A 59 16.35 1.30 1.89
N ALA A 60 16.78 0.40 2.80
CA ALA A 60 17.81 0.72 3.77
C ALA A 60 19.07 1.21 3.04
N PRO A 61 19.82 2.19 3.58
CA PRO A 61 20.91 2.92 2.89
C PRO A 61 22.18 2.10 2.63
N GLY A 62 22.04 0.87 2.13
CA GLY A 62 23.12 0.00 1.66
C GLY A 62 22.84 -0.65 0.30
N HIS A 63 21.65 -0.47 -0.30
CA HIS A 63 21.38 -0.93 -1.67
C HIS A 63 21.48 0.23 -2.66
N VAL A 64 22.71 0.73 -2.85
CA VAL A 64 23.04 1.52 -4.03
C VAL A 64 22.96 0.58 -5.24
N ALA A 65 21.83 0.62 -5.95
CA ALA A 65 21.75 0.04 -7.27
C ALA A 65 22.82 0.75 -8.12
N SER A 66 23.89 0.02 -8.45
CA SER A 66 24.86 0.41 -9.45
C SER A 66 24.14 0.47 -10.80
N THR A 67 23.58 1.63 -11.13
CA THR A 67 23.28 1.99 -12.50
C THR A 67 24.54 2.61 -13.07
N ALA A 68 25.28 1.80 -13.82
CA ALA A 68 26.34 2.28 -14.71
C ALA A 68 25.79 3.40 -15.61
N PRO A 69 26.58 4.46 -15.91
CA PRO A 69 26.17 5.48 -16.85
C PRO A 69 26.00 4.83 -18.23
N HIS A 70 24.81 4.97 -18.83
CA HIS A 70 24.66 4.77 -20.26
C HIS A 70 25.52 5.82 -20.95
N GLY A 71 26.60 5.35 -21.57
CA GLY A 71 27.56 6.17 -22.29
C GLY A 71 27.08 6.55 -23.68
N ALA A 72 27.69 7.66 -24.13
CA ALA A 72 27.84 8.19 -25.48
C ALA A 72 26.58 8.70 -26.20
#